data_AF-A0A0C9NH15-F1
#
_entry.id   AF-A0A0C9NH15-F1
#
_cell.length_a   1.000
_cell.length_b   1.000
_cell.length_c   1.000
_cell.angle_alpha   90.00
_cell.angle_beta   90.00
_cell.angle_gamma   90.00
#
_symmetry.space_group_name_H-M   'P 1'
#
loop_
_entity.id
_entity.type
_entity.pdbx_description
1 polymer ?
#
loop_
_entity_poly.entity_id
_entity_poly.type
_entity_poly.pdbx_seq_one_letter_code
_entity_poly.pdbx_strand_id
1 'polypeptide(L)'
;MTRALVAGLALLAACSEGASEPKVSTDGAIAQIREQVEGQRQCAPLLSGRWPIEFSADALQGPKVDALVAAGLVQRITLPAQGDRPRVRIEPTAAGKRDIWLRQLDPASPAEPLLCFGRKAVVAVREETARTGAETGPATMGQVLRYDYRIVQAPAWTQRADVRTAFPFLSQALEKVHTAEQVATQEQGRWKLAGDTGPEASAELPSDQGFFPQ
;
A
#
# COMPACT_ATOMS: atom_id res chain seq x y z
N MET A 1 36.87 41.57 -65.98
CA MET A 1 37.08 40.88 -64.69
C MET A 1 35.82 41.14 -63.89
N THR A 2 34.96 40.17 -63.57
CA THR A 2 35.24 39.08 -62.62
C THR A 2 34.32 37.86 -62.89
N ARG A 3 34.85 36.68 -62.55
CA ARG A 3 34.32 35.32 -62.71
C ARG A 3 33.04 35.03 -61.91
N ALA A 4 32.30 34.05 -62.43
CA ALA A 4 31.19 33.33 -61.82
C ALA A 4 31.59 32.51 -60.56
N LEU A 5 30.59 32.16 -59.73
CA LEU A 5 30.49 30.82 -59.12
C LEU A 5 29.09 30.57 -58.52
N VAL A 6 28.49 29.46 -58.96
CA VAL A 6 27.31 28.80 -58.39
C VAL A 6 27.77 27.87 -57.26
N ALA A 7 27.10 27.92 -56.11
CA ALA A 7 27.09 26.88 -55.06
C ALA A 7 25.74 27.06 -54.34
N GLY A 8 24.87 26.07 -54.16
CA GLY A 8 25.09 24.66 -53.84
C GLY A 8 24.46 24.42 -52.46
N LEU A 9 23.34 23.70 -52.42
CA LEU A 9 22.50 23.42 -51.23
C LEU A 9 23.29 22.88 -50.03
N ALA A 10 22.87 23.27 -48.82
CA ALA A 10 22.86 22.38 -47.65
C ALA A 10 21.68 22.76 -46.73
N LEU A 11 20.53 22.10 -46.94
CA LEU A 11 19.50 21.96 -45.92
C LEU A 11 20.11 21.12 -44.80
N LEU A 12 20.46 21.76 -43.67
CA LEU A 12 20.71 21.07 -42.42
C LEU A 12 19.36 20.58 -41.88
N ALA A 13 18.87 19.48 -42.45
CA ALA A 13 17.98 18.58 -41.73
C ALA A 13 18.82 18.00 -40.58
N ALA A 14 18.80 18.68 -39.43
CA ALA A 14 19.16 18.04 -38.19
C ALA A 14 18.10 16.97 -37.93
N CYS A 15 18.38 15.76 -38.43
CA CYS A 15 17.81 14.55 -37.89
C CYS A 15 18.22 14.54 -36.42
N SER A 16 17.31 15.00 -35.55
CA SER A 16 17.35 14.61 -34.15
C SER A 16 17.13 13.10 -34.13
N GLU A 17 18.23 12.36 -34.29
CA GLU A 17 18.36 10.98 -33.84
C GLU A 17 17.71 10.94 -32.48
N GLY A 18 16.63 10.13 -32.39
CA GLY A 18 15.80 10.04 -31.22
C GLY A 18 16.69 9.95 -30.00
N ALA A 19 16.59 10.96 -29.14
CA ALA A 19 17.16 10.90 -27.81
C ALA A 19 16.61 9.62 -27.20
N SER A 20 17.45 8.58 -27.20
CA SER A 20 17.12 7.32 -26.58
C SER A 20 16.85 7.70 -25.13
N GLU A 21 15.63 7.45 -24.65
CA GLU A 21 15.30 7.68 -23.27
C GLU A 21 16.41 7.05 -22.42
N PRO A 22 16.95 7.79 -21.43
CA PRO A 22 18.09 7.30 -20.66
C PRO A 22 17.70 5.94 -20.07
N LYS A 23 18.41 4.90 -20.52
CA LYS A 23 18.21 3.53 -20.07
C LYS A 23 18.62 3.50 -18.60
N VAL A 24 17.65 3.55 -17.70
CA VAL A 24 17.90 3.48 -16.26
C VAL A 24 18.56 2.14 -15.99
N SER A 25 19.75 2.16 -15.38
CA SER A 25 20.42 0.92 -14.99
C SER A 25 19.57 0.16 -13.97
N THR A 26 19.64 -1.17 -13.97
CA THR A 26 18.93 -2.03 -13.01
C THR A 26 19.21 -1.61 -11.56
N ASP A 27 20.43 -1.18 -11.25
CA ASP A 27 20.80 -0.64 -9.93
C ASP A 27 20.02 0.65 -9.58
N GLY A 28 19.77 1.51 -10.56
CA GLY A 28 18.95 2.71 -10.41
C GLY A 28 17.48 2.39 -10.17
N ALA A 29 16.94 1.37 -10.84
CA ALA A 29 15.57 0.89 -10.64
C ALA A 29 15.36 0.35 -9.22
N ILE A 30 16.30 -0.47 -8.75
CA ILE A 30 16.30 -1.04 -7.40
C ILE A 30 16.31 0.05 -6.33
N ALA A 31 17.19 1.05 -6.48
CA ALA A 31 17.28 2.15 -5.52
C ALA A 31 15.99 2.98 -5.46
N GLN A 32 15.38 3.26 -6.62
CA GLN A 32 14.13 4.03 -6.70
C GLN A 32 12.94 3.29 -6.09
N ILE A 33 12.86 1.96 -6.24
CA ILE A 33 11.79 1.17 -5.61
C ILE A 33 12.00 1.09 -4.11
N ARG A 34 13.24 0.86 -3.68
CA ARG A 34 13.56 0.85 -2.26
C ARG A 34 13.19 2.19 -1.62
N GLU A 35 13.51 3.32 -2.26
CA GLU A 35 13.09 4.65 -1.80
C GLU A 35 11.57 4.77 -1.64
N GLN A 36 10.79 4.21 -2.57
CA GLN A 36 9.33 4.25 -2.52
C GLN A 36 8.75 3.38 -1.39
N VAL A 37 9.29 2.17 -1.19
CA VAL A 37 8.68 1.14 -0.32
C VAL A 37 9.25 1.11 1.10
N GLU A 38 10.53 1.43 1.28
CA GLU A 38 11.20 1.35 2.57
C GLU A 38 10.51 2.25 3.61
N GLY A 39 10.19 1.69 4.77
CA GLY A 39 9.56 2.43 5.86
C GLY A 39 8.06 2.70 5.68
N GLN A 40 7.44 2.34 4.55
CA GLN A 40 5.99 2.41 4.38
C GLN A 40 5.28 1.63 5.50
N ARG A 41 4.14 2.14 5.96
CA ARG A 41 3.35 1.46 6.98
C ARG A 41 2.75 0.19 6.40
N GLN A 42 2.80 -0.91 7.16
CA GLN A 42 2.03 -2.10 6.86
C GLN A 42 0.74 -2.06 7.70
N CYS A 43 -0.42 -1.98 7.05
CA CYS A 43 -1.72 -1.81 7.73
C CYS A 43 -2.78 -2.76 7.16
N ALA A 44 -3.62 -3.35 8.01
CA ALA A 44 -4.73 -4.21 7.59
C ALA A 44 -6.09 -3.55 7.89
N PRO A 45 -7.18 -3.93 7.19
CA PRO A 45 -8.52 -3.42 7.47
C PRO A 45 -8.94 -3.58 8.93
N LEU A 46 -9.61 -2.56 9.48
CA LEU A 46 -10.12 -2.56 10.85
C LEU A 46 -11.66 -2.69 10.86
N LEU A 47 -12.14 -3.77 11.49
CA LEU A 47 -13.52 -4.12 11.92
C LEU A 47 -14.64 -4.13 10.85
N SER A 48 -14.61 -3.28 9.85
CA SER A 48 -15.62 -3.22 8.78
C SER A 48 -15.11 -2.56 7.50
N GLY A 49 -13.92 -1.96 7.53
CA GLY A 49 -13.36 -1.22 6.39
C GLY A 49 -14.13 0.07 6.06
N ARG A 50 -15.10 0.51 6.88
CA ARG A 50 -15.81 1.78 6.70
C ARG A 50 -15.84 2.61 7.98
N TRP A 51 -15.61 3.92 7.83
CA TRP A 51 -15.67 4.90 8.90
C TRP A 51 -16.96 5.75 8.84
N PRO A 52 -17.64 6.03 9.98
CA PRO A 52 -17.38 5.53 11.33
C PRO A 52 -17.72 4.04 11.49
N ILE A 53 -17.03 3.36 12.41
CA ILE A 53 -17.29 1.95 12.72
C ILE A 53 -18.46 1.88 13.72
N GLU A 54 -19.67 1.65 13.23
CA GLU A 54 -20.89 1.59 14.05
C GLU A 54 -21.72 0.36 13.72
N PHE A 55 -22.00 -0.48 14.72
CA PHE A 55 -22.81 -1.69 14.57
C PHE A 55 -23.68 -1.95 15.80
N SER A 56 -24.45 -3.04 15.78
CA SER A 56 -25.10 -3.53 16.99
C SER A 56 -24.06 -3.88 18.04
N ALA A 57 -24.42 -3.73 19.32
CA ALA A 57 -23.54 -4.10 20.42
C ALA A 57 -23.07 -5.55 20.30
N ASP A 58 -23.95 -6.47 19.90
CA ASP A 58 -23.63 -7.90 19.78
C ASP A 58 -22.62 -8.18 18.67
N ALA A 59 -22.67 -7.45 17.55
CA ALA A 59 -21.72 -7.63 16.45
C ALA A 59 -20.29 -7.16 16.79
N LEU A 60 -20.15 -6.30 17.80
CA LEU A 60 -18.87 -5.76 18.27
C LEU A 60 -18.47 -6.29 19.65
N GLN A 61 -19.23 -7.25 20.17
CA GLN A 61 -18.89 -8.05 21.34
C GLN A 61 -18.20 -9.32 20.85
N GLY A 62 -16.99 -9.56 21.33
CA GLY A 62 -16.23 -10.74 20.92
C GLY A 62 -14.73 -10.58 21.14
N PRO A 63 -14.01 -11.72 21.20
CA PRO A 63 -12.61 -11.77 21.62
C PRO A 63 -11.69 -10.91 20.74
N LYS A 64 -11.99 -10.77 19.44
CA LYS A 64 -11.21 -9.94 18.52
C LYS A 64 -11.31 -8.46 18.85
N VAL A 65 -12.52 -7.95 19.02
CA VAL A 65 -12.73 -6.54 19.40
C VAL A 65 -12.26 -6.29 20.83
N ASP A 66 -12.47 -7.25 21.75
CA ASP A 66 -11.99 -7.17 23.14
C ASP A 66 -10.47 -7.08 23.22
N ALA A 67 -9.73 -7.83 22.41
CA ALA A 67 -8.27 -7.74 22.36
C ALA A 67 -7.80 -6.34 21.92
N LEU A 68 -8.48 -5.71 20.95
CA LEU A 68 -8.15 -4.34 20.51
C LEU A 68 -8.46 -3.29 21.57
N VAL A 69 -9.55 -3.48 22.33
CA VAL A 69 -9.90 -2.62 23.48
C VAL A 69 -8.92 -2.81 24.63
N ALA A 70 -8.59 -4.06 24.98
CA ALA A 70 -7.63 -4.38 26.03
C ALA A 70 -6.20 -3.94 25.69
N ALA A 71 -5.84 -3.92 24.40
CA ALA A 71 -4.62 -3.31 23.86
C ALA A 71 -4.64 -1.77 23.93
N GLY A 72 -5.77 -1.17 24.28
CA GLY A 72 -5.94 0.28 24.36
C GLY A 72 -5.91 0.97 23.00
N LEU A 73 -6.17 0.26 21.90
CA LEU A 73 -6.17 0.82 20.55
C LEU A 73 -7.48 1.51 20.22
N VAL A 74 -8.58 0.89 20.65
CA VAL A 74 -9.92 1.41 20.42
C VAL A 74 -10.73 1.39 21.71
N GLN A 75 -11.82 2.15 21.73
CA GLN A 75 -12.80 2.14 22.80
C GLN A 75 -14.20 2.00 22.21
N ARG A 76 -15.09 1.40 23.00
CA ARG A 76 -16.52 1.29 22.70
C ARG A 76 -17.24 2.51 23.25
N ILE A 77 -17.95 3.21 22.38
CA ILE A 77 -18.85 4.31 22.74
C ILE A 77 -20.28 3.81 22.57
N THR A 78 -21.03 3.79 23.67
CA THR A 78 -22.46 3.46 23.62
C THR A 78 -23.19 4.56 22.88
N LEU A 79 -23.95 4.20 21.84
CA LEU A 79 -24.83 5.11 21.13
C LEU A 79 -26.27 4.95 21.63
N PRO A 80 -27.13 5.97 21.46
CA PRO A 80 -28.57 5.80 21.66
C PRO A 80 -29.08 4.60 20.85
N ALA A 81 -29.92 3.79 21.49
CA ALA A 81 -30.52 2.63 20.84
C ALA A 81 -31.41 3.04 19.66
N GLN A 82 -31.47 2.21 18.62
CA GLN A 82 -32.40 2.37 17.52
C GLN A 82 -33.50 1.31 17.67
N GLY A 83 -34.63 1.71 18.27
CA GLY A 83 -35.60 0.75 18.81
C GLY A 83 -34.96 -0.08 19.93
N ASP A 84 -35.21 -1.39 19.94
CA ASP A 84 -34.68 -2.31 20.96
C ASP A 84 -33.23 -2.77 20.68
N ARG A 85 -32.54 -2.20 19.69
CA ARG A 85 -31.20 -2.62 19.31
C ARG A 85 -30.15 -1.68 19.90
N PRO A 86 -29.39 -2.11 20.93
CA PRO A 86 -28.27 -1.33 21.44
C PRO A 86 -27.19 -1.20 20.36
N ARG A 87 -26.63 -0.01 20.24
CA ARG A 87 -25.62 0.33 19.23
C ARG A 87 -24.33 0.75 19.90
N VAL A 88 -23.22 0.38 19.28
CA VAL A 88 -21.88 0.75 19.72
C VAL A 88 -21.12 1.36 18.54
N ARG A 89 -20.40 2.44 18.82
CA ARG A 89 -19.37 2.98 17.94
C ARG A 89 -18.00 2.57 18.46
N ILE A 90 -17.10 2.20 17.56
CA ILE A 90 -15.69 2.01 17.88
C ILE A 90 -14.93 3.29 17.51
N GLU A 91 -14.21 3.84 18.48
CA GLU A 91 -13.37 5.02 18.28
C GLU A 91 -11.91 4.73 18.65
N PRO A 92 -10.93 5.22 17.87
CA PRO A 92 -9.52 5.20 18.23
C PRO A 92 -9.28 5.94 19.55
N THR A 93 -8.54 5.31 20.46
CA THR A 93 -8.00 6.00 21.64
C THR A 93 -6.86 6.95 21.23
N ALA A 94 -6.35 7.75 22.16
CA ALA A 94 -5.13 8.54 21.92
C ALA A 94 -3.93 7.66 21.51
N ALA A 95 -3.79 6.47 22.10
CA ALA A 95 -2.73 5.53 21.73
C ALA A 95 -2.99 4.93 20.35
N GLY A 96 -4.23 4.55 20.06
CA GLY A 96 -4.64 3.96 18.79
C GLY A 96 -4.51 4.90 17.60
N LYS A 97 -4.73 6.21 17.75
CA LYS A 97 -4.56 7.21 16.67
C LYS A 97 -3.15 7.23 16.04
N ARG A 98 -2.14 6.69 16.72
CA ARG A 98 -0.78 6.59 16.16
C ARG A 98 -0.67 5.47 15.12
N ASP A 99 -1.43 4.40 15.33
CA ASP A 99 -1.35 3.16 14.56
C ASP A 99 -2.57 2.97 13.65
N ILE A 100 -3.69 3.65 13.93
CA ILE A 100 -4.89 3.65 13.10
C ILE A 100 -4.77 4.76 12.07
N TRP A 101 -4.94 4.38 10.82
CA TRP A 101 -4.93 5.28 9.69
C TRP A 101 -6.29 5.23 8.97
N LEU A 102 -6.90 6.38 8.75
CA LEU A 102 -8.15 6.52 8.01
C LEU A 102 -7.78 6.85 6.56
N ARG A 103 -7.65 5.83 5.71
CA ARG A 103 -7.32 6.00 4.30
C ARG A 103 -8.50 6.60 3.55
N GLN A 104 -8.24 7.53 2.64
CA GLN A 104 -9.23 7.99 1.66
C GLN A 104 -8.61 7.91 0.27
N LEU A 105 -9.21 7.12 -0.62
CA LEU A 105 -8.72 6.98 -2.01
C LEU A 105 -8.94 8.26 -2.82
N ASP A 106 -10.04 8.97 -2.54
CA ASP A 106 -10.35 10.29 -3.09
C ASP A 106 -11.23 11.08 -2.09
N PRO A 107 -11.34 12.42 -2.21
CA PRO A 107 -12.10 13.24 -1.26
C PRO A 107 -13.60 12.94 -1.16
N ALA A 108 -14.19 12.30 -2.17
CA ALA A 108 -15.59 11.91 -2.18
C ALA A 108 -15.83 10.47 -1.65
N SER A 109 -14.77 9.66 -1.55
CA SER A 109 -14.84 8.31 -1.03
C SER A 109 -14.91 8.26 0.51
N PRO A 110 -15.66 7.31 1.09
CA PRO A 110 -15.69 7.11 2.53
C PRO A 110 -14.30 6.71 3.03
N ALA A 111 -13.93 7.16 4.22
CA ALA A 111 -12.67 6.77 4.82
C ALA A 111 -12.69 5.29 5.24
N GLU A 112 -11.58 4.61 4.97
CA GLU A 112 -11.33 3.22 5.30
C GLU A 112 -10.40 3.16 6.51
N PRO A 113 -10.87 2.65 7.67
CA PRO A 113 -10.02 2.48 8.82
C PRO A 113 -9.10 1.27 8.63
N LEU A 114 -7.80 1.53 8.72
CA LEU A 114 -6.72 0.56 8.70
C LEU A 114 -5.97 0.60 10.04
N LEU A 115 -5.54 -0.54 10.54
CA LEU A 115 -4.66 -0.64 11.71
C LEU A 115 -3.27 -1.08 11.25
N CYS A 116 -2.29 -0.22 11.47
CA CYS A 116 -0.89 -0.40 11.09
C CYS A 116 -0.11 -1.14 12.17
N PHE A 117 0.55 -2.23 11.77
CA PHE A 117 1.21 -3.18 12.68
C PHE A 117 2.72 -3.30 12.43
N GLY A 118 3.28 -2.41 11.64
CA GLY A 118 4.72 -2.26 11.45
C GLY A 118 5.05 -1.43 10.21
N ARG A 119 6.29 -1.58 9.75
CA ARG A 119 6.79 -0.94 8.53
C ARG A 119 7.49 -1.94 7.63
N LYS A 120 7.41 -1.72 6.33
CA LYS A 120 8.14 -2.53 5.35
C LYS A 120 9.63 -2.20 5.41
N ALA A 121 10.48 -3.23 5.44
CA ALA A 121 11.90 -3.11 5.16
C ALA A 121 12.22 -4.00 3.97
N VAL A 122 12.71 -3.38 2.89
CA VAL A 122 12.93 -4.06 1.62
C VAL A 122 14.14 -4.97 1.74
N VAL A 123 13.94 -6.25 1.43
CA VAL A 123 14.98 -7.28 1.43
C VAL A 123 15.64 -7.35 0.06
N ALA A 124 14.83 -7.49 -0.99
CA ALA A 124 15.30 -7.63 -2.36
C ALA A 124 14.32 -6.98 -3.34
N VAL A 125 14.82 -6.58 -4.51
CA VAL A 125 14.02 -6.12 -5.65
C VAL A 125 14.50 -6.90 -6.87
N ARG A 126 13.55 -7.39 -7.66
CA ARG A 126 13.78 -8.17 -8.87
C ARG A 126 12.98 -7.57 -10.01
N GLU A 127 13.66 -7.37 -11.13
CA GLU A 127 13.02 -7.02 -12.39
C GLU A 127 12.62 -8.30 -13.11
N GLU A 128 11.36 -8.39 -13.52
CA GLU A 128 10.83 -9.52 -14.26
C GLU A 128 10.06 -9.00 -15.48
N THR A 129 9.99 -9.83 -16.52
CA THR A 129 9.11 -9.56 -17.65
C THR A 129 7.84 -10.39 -17.45
N ALA A 130 6.70 -9.72 -17.31
CA ALA A 130 5.40 -10.37 -17.18
C ALA A 130 4.40 -9.80 -18.19
N ARG A 131 3.31 -10.52 -18.42
CA ARG A 131 2.20 -9.97 -19.19
C ARG A 131 1.49 -8.90 -18.37
N THR A 132 1.53 -7.66 -18.84
CA THR A 132 0.85 -6.50 -18.27
C THR A 132 -0.27 -6.03 -19.21
N GLY A 133 -1.44 -5.69 -18.67
CA GLY A 133 -2.65 -5.32 -19.43
C GLY A 133 -3.82 -6.26 -19.13
N ALA A 134 -5.00 -5.67 -18.87
CA ALA A 134 -6.13 -6.32 -18.22
C ALA A 134 -7.16 -6.95 -19.18
N GLU A 135 -7.89 -7.93 -18.63
CA GLU A 135 -9.18 -8.60 -18.91
C GLU A 135 -10.05 -8.24 -20.14
N THR A 136 -9.89 -7.09 -20.79
CA THR A 136 -10.69 -6.65 -21.95
C THR A 136 -9.87 -6.22 -23.17
N GLY A 137 -8.53 -6.36 -23.14
CA GLY A 137 -7.62 -6.07 -24.26
C GLY A 137 -6.47 -7.09 -24.40
N PRO A 138 -5.66 -7.02 -25.47
CA PRO A 138 -4.53 -7.94 -25.65
C PRO A 138 -3.45 -7.71 -24.59
N ALA A 139 -3.08 -8.77 -23.90
CA ALA A 139 -1.97 -8.74 -22.95
C ALA A 139 -0.65 -8.41 -23.66
N THR A 140 0.06 -7.40 -23.17
CA THR A 140 1.39 -7.01 -23.69
C THR A 140 2.47 -7.47 -22.71
N MET A 141 3.66 -7.82 -23.20
CA MET A 141 4.79 -8.09 -22.29
C MET A 141 5.32 -6.75 -21.78
N GLY A 142 5.26 -6.55 -20.46
CA GLY A 142 5.79 -5.38 -19.77
C GLY A 142 6.83 -5.78 -18.73
N GLN A 143 7.64 -4.81 -18.33
CA GLN A 143 8.51 -4.95 -17.17
C GLN A 143 7.65 -4.80 -15.90
N VAL A 144 7.75 -5.76 -15.01
CA VAL A 144 7.19 -5.73 -13.67
C VAL A 144 8.32 -5.79 -12.66
N LEU A 145 8.10 -5.16 -11.52
CA LEU A 145 9.08 -5.17 -10.43
C LEU A 145 8.47 -5.90 -9.26
N ARG A 146 9.15 -6.97 -8.84
CA ARG A 146 8.82 -7.73 -7.64
C ARG A 146 9.76 -7.31 -6.54
N TYR A 147 9.26 -7.23 -5.33
CA TYR A 147 10.10 -6.94 -4.18
C TYR A 147 9.75 -7.83 -3.00
N ASP A 148 10.79 -8.22 -2.28
CA ASP A 148 10.67 -8.90 -1.01
C ASP A 148 10.78 -7.89 0.11
N TYR A 149 10.00 -8.06 1.16
CA TYR A 149 10.08 -7.22 2.35
C TYR A 149 9.80 -8.03 3.61
N ARG A 150 10.32 -7.54 4.73
CA ARG A 150 9.93 -7.97 6.08
C ARG A 150 9.19 -6.83 6.77
N ILE A 151 8.39 -7.17 7.77
CA ILE A 151 7.74 -6.16 8.61
C ILE A 151 8.60 -5.92 9.86
N VAL A 152 9.02 -4.68 10.04
CA VAL A 152 9.87 -4.22 11.15
C VAL A 152 9.14 -3.16 11.97
N GLN A 153 9.72 -2.77 13.11
CA GLN A 153 9.17 -1.72 13.99
C GLN A 153 7.72 -1.99 14.40
N ALA A 154 7.39 -3.26 14.66
CA ALA A 154 6.05 -3.65 15.09
C ALA A 154 5.73 -2.99 16.45
N PRO A 155 4.58 -2.30 16.60
CA PRO A 155 4.19 -1.70 17.87
C PRO A 155 4.05 -2.76 18.97
N ALA A 156 4.29 -2.38 20.23
CA ALA A 156 4.28 -3.32 21.36
C ALA A 156 2.96 -4.10 21.52
N TRP A 157 1.82 -3.52 21.12
CA TRP A 157 0.53 -4.20 21.19
C TRP A 157 0.47 -5.47 20.32
N THR A 158 1.24 -5.53 19.23
CA THR A 158 1.32 -6.71 18.33
C THR A 158 1.93 -7.94 19.02
N GLN A 159 2.63 -7.74 20.13
CA GLN A 159 3.30 -8.80 20.89
C GLN A 159 2.43 -9.36 22.02
N ARG A 160 1.29 -8.74 22.30
CA ARG A 160 0.42 -9.20 23.39
C ARG A 160 -0.21 -10.55 23.03
N ALA A 161 -0.30 -11.43 24.04
CA ALA A 161 -0.83 -12.78 23.86
C ALA A 161 -2.30 -12.77 23.40
N ASP A 162 -3.14 -11.93 24.02
CA ASP A 162 -4.55 -11.77 23.66
C ASP A 162 -4.74 -11.33 22.20
N VAL A 163 -3.94 -10.35 21.74
CA VAL A 163 -3.93 -9.89 20.35
C VAL A 163 -3.49 -10.99 19.40
N ARG A 164 -2.41 -11.72 19.70
CA ARG A 164 -1.92 -12.81 18.83
C ARG A 164 -2.90 -13.99 18.75
N THR A 165 -3.60 -14.29 19.83
CA THR A 165 -4.67 -15.30 19.84
C THR A 165 -5.88 -14.84 19.03
N ALA A 166 -6.29 -13.58 19.18
CA ALA A 166 -7.40 -12.99 18.43
C ALA A 166 -7.11 -12.86 16.93
N PHE A 167 -5.86 -12.53 16.56
CA PHE A 167 -5.45 -12.26 15.18
C PHE A 167 -4.21 -13.08 14.79
N PRO A 168 -4.36 -14.41 14.54
CA PRO A 168 -3.23 -15.30 14.26
C PRO A 168 -2.41 -14.92 13.02
N PHE A 169 -3.01 -14.18 12.07
CA PHE A 169 -2.30 -13.70 10.89
C PHE A 169 -1.12 -12.80 11.24
N LEU A 170 -1.17 -12.06 12.38
CA LEU A 170 -0.09 -11.18 12.80
C LEU A 170 1.23 -11.92 13.00
N SER A 171 1.20 -13.10 13.63
CA SER A 171 2.42 -13.89 13.84
C SER A 171 3.07 -14.25 12.51
N GLN A 172 2.26 -14.72 11.55
CA GLN A 172 2.76 -15.05 10.22
C GLN A 172 3.27 -13.82 9.46
N ALA A 173 2.58 -12.69 9.58
CA ALA A 173 2.99 -11.44 8.95
C ALA A 173 4.32 -10.93 9.51
N LEU A 174 4.52 -10.99 10.83
CA LEU A 174 5.71 -10.43 11.48
C LEU A 174 6.97 -11.31 11.36
N GLU A 175 6.83 -12.61 11.18
CA GLU A 175 7.95 -13.56 11.18
C GLU A 175 8.53 -13.86 9.79
N LYS A 176 7.76 -13.59 8.73
CA LYS A 176 8.11 -13.99 7.37
C LYS A 176 8.65 -12.85 6.52
N VAL A 177 9.42 -13.24 5.51
CA VAL A 177 9.65 -12.41 4.32
C VAL A 177 8.46 -12.60 3.39
N HIS A 178 7.90 -11.50 2.94
CA HIS A 178 6.79 -11.43 2.00
C HIS A 178 7.30 -11.01 0.64
N THR A 179 6.64 -11.47 -0.41
CA THR A 179 6.91 -11.03 -1.79
C THR A 179 5.69 -10.31 -2.31
N ALA A 180 5.90 -9.11 -2.84
CA ALA A 180 4.89 -8.35 -3.55
C ALA A 180 5.27 -8.23 -5.02
N GLU A 181 4.24 -8.24 -5.86
CA GLU A 181 4.34 -7.91 -7.27
C GLU A 181 3.58 -6.61 -7.48
N GLN A 182 4.25 -5.60 -8.02
CA GLN A 182 3.59 -4.39 -8.47
C GLN A 182 3.99 -4.10 -9.90
N VAL A 183 3.00 -3.75 -10.70
CA VAL A 183 3.26 -3.22 -12.04
C VAL A 183 4.05 -1.94 -11.83
N ALA A 184 5.11 -1.75 -12.62
CA ALA A 184 5.92 -0.55 -12.55
C ALA A 184 5.95 0.09 -13.94
N THR A 185 5.76 1.40 -13.99
CA THR A 185 5.88 2.17 -15.22
C THR A 185 7.10 3.06 -15.14
N GLN A 186 7.82 3.18 -16.25
CA GLN A 186 8.87 4.17 -16.36
C GLN A 186 8.23 5.48 -16.81
N GLU A 187 8.29 6.51 -15.97
CA GLU A 187 7.77 7.84 -16.24
C GLU A 187 8.88 8.87 -16.07
N GLN A 188 9.19 9.64 -17.12
CA GLN A 188 10.21 10.70 -17.06
C GLN A 188 11.59 10.20 -16.56
N GLY A 189 11.96 8.97 -16.90
CA GLY A 189 13.22 8.35 -16.45
C GLY A 189 13.22 7.86 -15.00
N ARG A 190 12.06 7.79 -14.33
CA ARG A 190 11.89 7.20 -12.99
C ARG A 190 10.93 6.02 -13.04
N TRP A 191 11.26 4.97 -12.31
CA TRP A 191 10.34 3.89 -12.01
C TRP A 191 9.30 4.37 -11.02
N LYS A 192 8.03 4.24 -11.39
CA LYS A 192 6.88 4.44 -10.51
C LYS A 192 6.13 3.14 -10.39
N LEU A 193 5.77 2.78 -9.16
CA LEU A 193 4.93 1.63 -8.92
C LEU A 193 3.46 2.00 -9.18
N ALA A 194 2.78 1.22 -10.02
CA ALA A 194 1.36 1.32 -10.29
C ALA A 194 0.58 0.67 -9.15
N GLY A 195 0.33 1.45 -8.12
CA GLY A 195 -0.38 1.06 -6.92
C GLY A 195 -0.37 2.18 -5.89
N ASP A 196 -1.17 2.03 -4.84
CA ASP A 196 -1.07 2.83 -3.62
C ASP A 196 0.33 2.61 -3.01
N THR A 197 1.32 3.33 -3.52
CA THR A 197 2.73 3.30 -3.10
C THR A 197 3.17 4.63 -2.50
N GLY A 198 2.20 5.50 -2.25
CA GLY A 198 2.39 6.63 -1.37
C GLY A 198 2.68 6.17 0.07
N PRO A 199 2.91 7.12 0.99
CA PRO A 199 2.96 6.84 2.44
C PRO A 199 1.66 6.18 2.98
N GLU A 200 0.67 6.07 2.11
CA GLU A 200 -0.71 5.63 2.25
C GLU A 200 -0.94 4.25 1.55
N ALA A 201 0.09 3.43 1.38
CA ALA A 201 -0.07 2.08 0.84
C ALA A 201 -0.95 1.17 1.73
N SER A 202 -2.02 0.56 1.19
CA SER A 202 -2.72 -0.52 1.92
C SER A 202 -1.94 -1.83 1.92
N ALA A 203 -2.28 -2.69 2.90
CA ALA A 203 -1.79 -4.06 3.00
C ALA A 203 -1.79 -4.81 1.67
N GLU A 204 -0.65 -5.38 1.33
CA GLU A 204 -0.55 -6.55 0.46
C GLU A 204 -0.87 -7.80 1.29
N LEU A 205 -2.12 -7.89 1.74
CA LEU A 205 -2.63 -9.05 2.48
C LEU A 205 -3.73 -9.74 1.67
N PRO A 206 -3.88 -11.07 1.81
CA PRO A 206 -5.08 -11.77 1.37
C PRO A 206 -6.35 -11.08 1.89
N SER A 207 -7.42 -11.08 1.10
CA SER A 207 -8.66 -10.35 1.41
C SER A 207 -9.39 -10.84 2.66
N ASP A 208 -9.09 -12.05 3.13
CA ASP A 208 -9.60 -12.66 4.36
C ASP A 208 -8.76 -12.31 5.61
N GLN A 209 -7.62 -11.61 5.44
CA GLN A 209 -6.75 -11.21 6.54
C GLN A 209 -6.98 -9.75 6.94
N GLY A 210 -7.21 -9.54 8.23
CA GLY A 210 -7.41 -8.22 8.81
C GLY A 210 -7.90 -8.28 10.24
N PHE A 211 -8.14 -7.11 10.81
CA PHE A 211 -8.68 -6.95 12.15
C PHE A 211 -10.21 -6.99 12.12
N PHE A 212 -10.75 -8.07 11.57
CA PHE A 212 -12.20 -8.27 11.45
C PHE A 212 -12.81 -8.72 12.79
N PRO A 213 -14.09 -8.44 13.06
CA PRO A 213 -14.71 -8.65 14.36
C PRO A 213 -15.09 -10.11 14.63
N GLN A 214 -15.20 -10.95 13.58
CA GLN A 214 -15.48 -12.39 13.65
C GLN A 214 -14.27 -13.20 13.25
#